data_AF-A0A2D5N4X6-F1
#
_entry.id   AF-A0A2D5N4X6-F1
#
_cell.length_a   1.000
_cell.length_b   1.000
_cell.length_c   1.000
_cell.angle_alpha   90.00
_cell.angle_beta   90.00
_cell.angle_gamma   90.00
#
_symmetry.space_group_name_H-M   'P 1'
#
loop_
_entity.id
_entity.type
_entity.pdbx_description
1 polymer ?
#
loop_
_entity_poly.entity_id
_entity_poly.type
_entity_poly.pdbx_seq_one_letter_code
_entity_poly.pdbx_strand_id
1 'polypeptide(L)'
;MILIDKNDIGTVSTDQFIKQKMSCLKQLNFELSFDLILDCTKALLPIEDLIELQSLLKKKSRLLVLILPHDEIDILPIEFNIAPTLVEANDFISFERMQRDLGFQ
;
A
#
# COMPACT_ATOMS: atom_id res chain seq x y z
N MET A 1 -2.86 7.80 -11.32
CA MET A 1 -3.87 6.73 -11.39
C MET A 1 -3.15 5.49 -10.90
N ILE A 2 -3.81 4.59 -10.19
CA ILE A 2 -3.13 3.43 -9.63
C ILE A 2 -2.86 2.46 -10.79
N LEU A 3 -1.59 2.08 -10.96
CA LEU A 3 -1.19 1.10 -11.96
C LEU A 3 -1.34 -0.28 -11.33
N ILE A 4 -2.34 -1.04 -11.78
CA ILE A 4 -2.60 -2.38 -11.29
C ILE A 4 -1.91 -3.37 -12.22
N ASP A 5 -1.11 -4.26 -11.66
CA ASP A 5 -0.43 -5.31 -12.41
C ASP A 5 -1.29 -6.58 -12.55
N LYS A 6 -0.74 -7.59 -13.22
CA LYS A 6 -1.40 -8.90 -13.41
C LYS A 6 -1.60 -9.70 -12.12
N ASN A 7 -0.94 -9.32 -11.02
CA ASN A 7 -1.01 -10.00 -9.74
C ASN A 7 -2.02 -9.31 -8.80
N ASP A 8 -2.86 -8.41 -9.31
CA ASP A 8 -3.72 -7.57 -8.49
C ASP A 8 -2.90 -6.80 -7.43
N ILE A 9 -1.79 -6.20 -7.84
CA ILE A 9 -1.02 -5.28 -7.00
C ILE A 9 -1.03 -3.91 -7.68
N GLY A 10 -1.66 -2.95 -7.02
CA GLY A 10 -1.68 -1.55 -7.40
C GLY A 10 -0.43 -0.85 -6.90
N THR A 11 0.24 -0.08 -7.76
CA THR A 11 1.37 0.77 -7.37
C THR A 11 1.08 2.22 -7.72
N VAL A 12 1.39 3.13 -6.78
CA VAL A 12 1.29 4.57 -6.99
C VAL A 12 2.31 5.31 -6.10
N SER A 13 2.94 6.36 -6.62
CA SER A 13 3.77 7.24 -5.78
C SER A 13 2.92 8.26 -5.02
N THR A 14 3.37 8.69 -3.84
CA THR A 14 2.70 9.71 -3.03
C THR A 14 2.42 11.00 -3.83
N ASP A 15 3.36 11.49 -4.61
CA ASP A 15 3.18 12.68 -5.45
C ASP A 15 2.00 12.54 -6.43
N GLN A 16 1.88 11.37 -7.06
CA GLN A 16 0.79 11.07 -7.99
C GLN A 16 -0.53 10.87 -7.23
N PHE A 17 -0.48 10.25 -6.06
CA PHE A 17 -1.65 10.08 -5.21
C PHE A 17 -2.22 11.44 -4.80
N ILE A 18 -1.39 12.38 -4.35
CA ILE A 18 -1.81 13.74 -3.99
C ILE A 18 -2.41 14.46 -5.20
N LYS A 19 -1.71 14.45 -6.35
CA LYS A 19 -2.17 15.11 -7.58
C LYS A 19 -3.50 14.55 -8.09
N GLN A 20 -3.82 13.30 -7.78
CA GLN A 20 -4.98 12.60 -8.33
C GLN A 20 -5.84 11.96 -7.24
N LYS A 21 -5.86 12.54 -6.03
CA LYS A 21 -6.48 11.96 -4.81
C LYS A 21 -7.89 11.45 -5.06
N MET A 22 -8.75 12.28 -5.66
CA MET A 22 -10.13 11.91 -5.99
C MET A 22 -10.23 10.70 -6.93
N SER A 23 -9.37 10.61 -7.94
CA SER A 23 -9.38 9.52 -8.92
C SER A 23 -8.85 8.23 -8.30
N CYS A 24 -7.77 8.30 -7.53
CA CYS A 24 -7.21 7.15 -6.80
C CYS A 24 -8.21 6.61 -5.77
N LEU A 25 -8.86 7.50 -4.99
CA LEU A 25 -9.89 7.09 -4.02
C LEU A 25 -11.13 6.50 -4.69
N LYS A 26 -11.55 7.02 -5.85
CA LYS A 26 -12.62 6.40 -6.64
C LYS A 26 -12.22 5.01 -7.11
N GLN A 27 -11.02 4.85 -7.65
CA GLN A 27 -10.51 3.56 -8.09
C GLN A 27 -10.44 2.57 -6.92
N LEU A 28 -9.90 2.96 -5.77
CA LEU A 28 -9.90 2.16 -4.53
C LEU A 28 -11.29 1.85 -3.97
N ASN A 29 -12.32 2.61 -4.34
CA ASN A 29 -13.69 2.33 -3.92
C ASN A 29 -14.46 1.45 -4.93
N PHE A 30 -14.11 1.49 -6.20
CA PHE A 30 -14.77 0.73 -7.27
C PHE A 30 -14.06 -0.58 -7.61
N GLU A 31 -12.73 -0.57 -7.70
CA GLU A 31 -11.89 -1.71 -8.07
C GLU A 31 -11.19 -2.20 -6.80
N LEU A 32 -11.61 -3.37 -6.31
CA LEU A 32 -11.28 -3.84 -4.97
C LEU A 32 -10.69 -5.24 -4.89
N SER A 33 -10.04 -5.65 -5.97
CA SER A 33 -9.31 -6.91 -6.02
C SER A 33 -7.84 -6.79 -5.64
N PHE A 34 -7.29 -5.57 -5.47
CA PHE A 34 -5.84 -5.39 -5.40
C PHE A 34 -5.30 -4.94 -4.04
N ASP A 35 -4.07 -5.36 -3.75
CA ASP A 35 -3.24 -4.81 -2.67
C ASP A 35 -2.50 -3.57 -3.16
N LEU A 36 -2.21 -2.62 -2.28
CA LEU A 36 -1.64 -1.32 -2.67
C LEU A 36 -0.20 -1.18 -2.15
N ILE A 37 0.70 -0.82 -3.05
CA ILE A 37 2.02 -0.31 -2.76
C ILE A 37 2.01 1.20 -2.96
N LEU A 38 2.28 1.96 -1.90
CA LEU A 38 2.45 3.41 -1.94
C LEU A 38 3.95 3.75 -1.89
N ASP A 39 4.47 4.32 -2.96
CA ASP A 39 5.87 4.77 -3.02
C ASP A 39 6.02 6.15 -2.37
N CYS A 40 6.58 6.16 -1.15
CA CYS A 40 6.79 7.34 -0.32
C CYS A 40 8.21 7.92 -0.43
N THR A 41 9.06 7.43 -1.34
CA THR A 41 10.48 7.83 -1.45
C THR A 41 10.70 9.32 -1.73
N LYS A 42 9.69 10.02 -2.26
CA LYS A 42 9.77 11.46 -2.58
C LYS A 42 8.99 12.34 -1.62
N ALA A 43 7.94 11.79 -1.03
CA ALA A 43 7.00 12.51 -0.18
C ALA A 43 6.21 11.52 0.67
N LEU A 44 5.90 11.94 1.89
CA LEU A 44 5.07 11.19 2.82
C LEU A 44 3.69 11.85 2.93
N LEU A 45 2.63 11.03 2.93
CA LEU A 45 1.29 11.52 3.25
C LEU A 45 1.17 11.82 4.75
N PRO A 46 0.27 12.72 5.16
CA PRO A 46 -0.10 12.84 6.57
C PRO A 46 -0.47 11.47 7.15
N ILE A 47 -0.07 11.21 8.40
CA ILE A 47 -0.33 9.92 9.06
C ILE A 47 -1.83 9.58 9.05
N GLU A 48 -2.70 10.57 9.24
CA GLU A 48 -4.16 10.40 9.18
C GLU A 48 -4.65 9.86 7.83
N ASP A 49 -4.10 10.39 6.72
CA ASP A 49 -4.42 9.91 5.36
C ASP A 49 -3.91 8.46 5.16
N LEU A 50 -2.76 8.10 5.74
CA LEU A 50 -2.22 6.73 5.69
C LEU A 50 -3.08 5.75 6.48
N ILE A 51 -3.53 6.14 7.68
CA ILE A 51 -4.45 5.34 8.52
C ILE A 51 -5.78 5.11 7.81
N GLU A 52 -6.33 6.15 7.15
CA GLU A 52 -7.56 6.04 6.39
C GLU A 52 -7.40 5.06 5.22
N LEU A 53 -6.32 5.17 4.46
CA LEU A 53 -6.00 4.26 3.36
C LEU A 53 -5.83 2.82 3.82
N GLN A 54 -5.08 2.60 4.90
CA GLN A 54 -4.89 1.27 5.48
C GLN A 54 -6.23 0.68 5.92
N SER A 55 -7.07 1.48 6.58
CA SER A 55 -8.40 1.06 7.02
C SER A 55 -9.31 0.68 5.85
N LEU A 56 -9.26 1.44 4.75
CA LEU A 56 -10.05 1.19 3.55
C LEU A 56 -9.68 -0.15 2.90
N LEU A 57 -8.38 -0.46 2.82
CA LEU A 57 -7.87 -1.71 2.26
C LEU A 57 -8.15 -2.90 3.20
N LYS A 58 -7.91 -2.73 4.50
CA LYS A 58 -8.12 -3.77 5.52
C LYS A 58 -9.58 -4.23 5.60
N LYS A 59 -10.55 -3.33 5.48
CA LYS A 59 -11.99 -3.67 5.40
C LYS A 59 -12.34 -4.63 4.27
N LYS A 60 -11.45 -4.77 3.29
CA LYS A 60 -11.63 -5.54 2.07
C LYS A 60 -10.61 -6.68 1.98
N SER A 61 -9.97 -7.00 3.10
CA SER A 61 -8.91 -8.00 3.21
C SER A 61 -7.73 -7.75 2.26
N ARG A 62 -7.41 -6.47 2.01
CA ARG A 62 -6.25 -6.04 1.22
C ARG A 62 -5.22 -5.36 2.10
N LEU A 63 -3.98 -5.38 1.62
CA LEU A 63 -2.79 -4.88 2.27
C LEU A 63 -2.41 -3.52 1.70
N LEU A 64 -1.90 -2.67 2.59
CA LEU A 64 -1.14 -1.48 2.23
C LEU A 64 0.31 -1.75 2.61
N VAL A 65 1.23 -1.52 1.67
CA VAL A 65 2.67 -1.50 1.92
C VAL A 65 3.23 -0.16 1.50
N LEU A 66 4.05 0.44 2.34
CA LEU A 66 4.68 1.74 2.12
C LEU A 66 6.15 1.52 1.73
N ILE A 67 6.60 2.15 0.66
CA ILE A 67 8.03 2.14 0.31
C ILE A 67 8.69 3.36 0.94
N LEU A 68 9.61 3.11 1.88
CA LEU A 68 10.48 4.11 2.49
C LEU A 68 11.91 3.58 2.54
N PRO A 69 12.93 4.39 2.20
CA PRO A 69 14.32 3.94 2.28
C PRO A 69 14.70 3.60 3.74
N HIS A 70 15.73 2.74 3.91
CA HIS A 70 16.08 2.14 5.19
C HIS A 70 16.33 3.13 6.34
N ASP A 71 16.84 4.30 6.01
CA ASP A 71 17.13 5.41 6.93
C ASP A 71 15.86 6.14 7.42
N GLU A 72 14.72 5.91 6.79
CA GLU A 72 13.44 6.57 7.08
C GLU A 72 12.36 5.62 7.63
N ILE A 73 12.66 4.33 7.83
CA ILE A 73 11.68 3.32 8.27
C ILE A 73 11.11 3.63 9.67
N ASP A 74 11.95 4.14 10.57
CA ASP A 74 11.55 4.42 11.97
C ASP A 74 10.68 5.70 12.13
N ILE A 75 10.41 6.41 11.03
CA ILE A 75 9.60 7.66 11.05
C ILE A 75 8.10 7.33 11.20
N LEU A 76 7.68 6.14 10.77
CA LEU A 76 6.29 5.72 10.79
C LEU A 76 5.97 4.77 11.95
N PRO A 77 4.72 4.79 12.45
CA PRO A 77 4.26 3.83 13.44
C PRO A 77 4.45 2.37 13.01
N ILE A 78 4.72 1.50 13.98
CA ILE A 78 4.97 0.06 13.75
C ILE A 78 3.78 -0.69 13.15
N GLU A 79 2.57 -0.11 13.17
CA GLU A 79 1.39 -0.73 12.57
C GLU A 79 1.37 -0.68 11.03
N PHE A 80 2.25 0.09 10.41
CA PHE A 80 2.38 0.14 8.96
C PHE A 80 3.31 -0.95 8.44
N ASN A 81 2.91 -1.60 7.34
CA ASN A 81 3.82 -2.47 6.61
C ASN A 81 4.75 -1.57 5.78
N ILE A 82 6.04 -1.61 6.07
CA ILE A 82 7.05 -0.78 5.41
C ILE A 82 8.06 -1.71 4.75
N ALA A 83 8.40 -1.41 3.50
CA ALA A 83 9.43 -2.11 2.75
C ALA A 83 10.43 -1.11 2.17
N PRO A 84 11.74 -1.40 2.19
CA PRO A 84 12.75 -0.51 1.61
C PRO A 84 12.64 -0.36 0.09
N THR A 85 12.22 -1.42 -0.60
CA THR A 85 12.17 -1.47 -2.06
C THR A 85 10.84 -2.00 -2.59
N LEU A 86 10.58 -1.74 -3.88
CA LEU A 86 9.42 -2.31 -4.58
C LEU A 86 9.48 -3.84 -4.59
N VAL A 87 10.67 -4.45 -4.70
CA VAL A 87 10.83 -5.91 -4.70
C VAL A 87 10.39 -6.48 -3.36
N GLU A 88 10.91 -5.94 -2.25
CA GLU A 88 10.53 -6.38 -0.90
C GLU A 88 9.05 -6.13 -0.60
N ALA A 89 8.48 -5.04 -1.10
CA ALA A 89 7.05 -4.77 -0.97
C ALA A 89 6.19 -5.84 -1.66
N ASN A 90 6.61 -6.30 -2.84
CA ASN A 90 5.94 -7.40 -3.55
C ASN A 90 6.13 -8.75 -2.83
N ASP A 91 7.33 -9.02 -2.34
CA ASP A 91 7.63 -10.24 -1.59
C ASP A 91 6.80 -10.30 -0.30
N PHE A 92 6.66 -9.18 0.41
CA PHE A 92 5.81 -9.05 1.59
C PHE A 92 4.35 -9.36 1.28
N ILE A 93 3.77 -8.75 0.25
CA ILE A 93 2.38 -9.00 -0.17
C ILE A 93 2.20 -10.48 -0.52
N SER A 94 3.15 -11.06 -1.27
CA SER A 94 3.10 -12.46 -1.68
C SER A 94 3.13 -13.41 -0.47
N PHE A 95 3.95 -13.11 0.53
CA PHE A 95 4.06 -13.88 1.76
C PHE A 95 2.78 -13.80 2.61
N GLU A 96 2.24 -12.60 2.81
CA GLU A 96 0.99 -12.40 3.57
C GLU A 96 -0.21 -13.09 2.90
N ARG A 97 -0.30 -13.03 1.56
CA ARG A 97 -1.31 -13.78 0.81
C ARG A 97 -1.18 -15.28 1.03
N MET A 98 0.03 -15.82 0.94
CA MET A 98 0.29 -17.24 1.16
C MET A 98 -0.15 -17.68 2.56
N GLN A 99 0.19 -16.91 3.61
CA GLN A 99 -0.23 -17.22 4.97
C GLN A 99 -1.76 -17.22 5.12
N ARG A 100 -2.43 -16.24 4.51
CA ARG A 100 -3.91 -16.16 4.50
C ARG A 100 -4.54 -17.36 3.80
N ASP A 101 -4.00 -17.76 2.65
CA ASP A 101 -4.49 -18.92 1.90
C ASP A 101 -4.31 -20.23 2.68
N LEU A 102 -3.29 -20.30 3.54
CA LEU A 102 -3.04 -21.39 4.48
C LEU A 102 -3.88 -21.31 5.77
N GLY A 103 -4.67 -20.25 5.95
CA GLY A 103 -5.55 -20.06 7.11
C GLY A 103 -4.87 -19.51 8.37
N PHE A 104 -3.67 -18.95 8.25
CA PHE A 104 -3.01 -18.25 9.34
C PHE A 104 -3.44 -16.77 9.34
N GLN A 105 -4.40 -16.39 10.21
CA GLN A 105 -4.77 -15.01 10.56
C GLN A 105 -5.28 -14.90 11.99
#